data_AF-A0A178LW86-F1
#
_entry.id   AF-A0A178LW86-F1
#
_cell.length_a   1.000
_cell.length_b   1.000
_cell.length_c   1.000
_cell.angle_alpha   90.00
_cell.angle_beta   90.00
_cell.angle_gamma   90.00
#
_symmetry.space_group_name_H-M   'P 1'
#
loop_
_entity.id
_entity.type
_entity.pdbx_description
1 polymer ?
#
loop_
_entity_poly.entity_id
_entity_poly.type
_entity_poly.pdbx_seq_one_letter_code
_entity_poly.pdbx_strand_id
1 'polypeptide(L)' 'MSALRVAALAFAALALTAGGLQLLAFASGGSPRHLILGGFACAVGVSVGSAVVAAVLRSRR' A
#
# COMPACT_ATOMS: atom_id res chain seq x y z
N MET A 1 -4.92 -19.45 -6.34
CA MET A 1 -5.06 -17.98 -6.15
C MET A 1 -5.27 -17.36 -7.51
N SER A 2 -6.31 -16.55 -7.72
CA SER A 2 -6.50 -15.86 -9.01
C SER A 2 -5.34 -14.89 -9.25
N ALA A 3 -4.86 -14.80 -10.49
CA ALA A 3 -3.77 -13.89 -10.89
C ALA A 3 -4.03 -12.45 -10.45
N LEU A 4 -5.29 -12.01 -10.48
CA LEU A 4 -5.73 -10.69 -10.02
C LEU A 4 -5.45 -10.43 -8.53
N ARG A 5 -5.61 -11.45 -7.66
CA ARG A 5 -5.34 -11.31 -6.22
C ARG A 5 -3.85 -11.17 -5.94
N VAL A 6 -3.03 -11.91 -6.68
CA VAL A 6 -1.57 -11.83 -6.58
C VAL A 6 -1.08 -10.47 -7.06
N ALA A 7 -1.58 -9.99 -8.19
CA ALA A 7 -1.27 -8.66 -8.70
C ALA A 7 -1.68 -7.54 -7.72
N ALA A 8 -2.87 -7.65 -7.11
CA ALA A 8 -3.34 -6.69 -6.12
C ALA A 8 -2.48 -6.68 -4.84
N LEU A 9 -2.02 -7.85 -4.37
CA LEU A 9 -1.08 -7.93 -3.25
C LEU A 9 0.29 -7.34 -3.58
N ALA A 10 0.83 -7.65 -4.77
CA ALA A 10 2.09 -7.08 -5.23
C ALA A 10 2.00 -5.55 -5.32
N PHE A 11 0.89 -5.03 -5.86
CA PHE A 11 0.62 -3.60 -5.90
C PHE A 11 0.55 -2.98 -4.50
N ALA A 12 -0.17 -3.61 -3.55
CA ALA A 12 -0.24 -3.13 -2.18
C ALA A 12 1.14 -3.06 -1.49
N ALA A 13 1.99 -4.07 -1.70
CA ALA A 13 3.35 -4.09 -1.18
C ALA A 13 4.23 -2.99 -1.80
N LEU A 14 4.13 -2.77 -3.11
CA LEU A 14 4.83 -1.69 -3.81
C LEU A 14 4.35 -0.31 -3.37
N ALA A 15 3.03 -0.14 -3.16
CA ALA A 15 2.46 1.11 -2.69
C ALA A 15 2.92 1.45 -1.26
N LEU A 16 2.97 0.46 -0.36
CA LEU A 16 3.46 0.64 1.01
C LEU A 16 4.96 0.97 1.05
N THR A 17 5.76 0.31 0.22
CA THR A 17 7.21 0.58 0.15
C THR A 17 7.50 1.96 -0.44
N ALA A 18 6.82 2.32 -1.53
CA ALA A 18 6.94 3.66 -2.11
C ALA A 18 6.48 4.75 -1.13
N GLY A 19 5.33 4.54 -0.48
CA GLY A 19 4.80 5.48 0.51
C GLY A 19 5.70 5.62 1.72
N GLY A 20 6.21 4.50 2.26
CA GLY A 20 7.17 4.49 3.36
C GLY A 20 8.48 5.18 3.02
N LEU A 21 9.02 4.98 1.81
CA LEU A 21 10.21 5.69 1.33
C LEU A 21 9.97 7.20 1.22
N GLN A 22 8.79 7.63 0.78
CA GLN A 22 8.43 9.06 0.73
C GLN A 22 8.29 9.66 2.14
N LEU A 23 7.73 8.92 3.09
CA LEU A 23 7.66 9.35 4.49
C LEU A 23 9.05 9.45 5.13
N LEU A 24 9.94 8.50 4.83
CA LEU A 24 11.35 8.56 5.26
C LEU A 24 12.09 9.75 4.64
N ALA A 25 11.84 10.03 3.35
CA ALA A 25 12.42 11.18 2.66
C ALA A 25 11.93 12.51 3.26
N PHE A 26 10.68 12.58 3.73
CA PHE A 26 10.20 13.73 4.50
C PHE A 26 10.92 13.87 5.84
N ALA A 27 11.07 12.76 6.58
CA ALA A 27 11.77 12.76 7.87
C ALA A 27 13.24 13.20 7.77
N SER A 28 13.90 12.96 6.63
CA SER A 28 15.26 13.43 6.35
C SER A 28 15.36 14.91 5.93
N GLY A 29 14.32 15.72 6.13
CA GLY A 29 14.29 17.15 5.77
C GLY A 29 13.73 17.44 4.37
N GLY A 30 13.00 16.48 3.78
CA GLY A 30 12.37 16.64 2.48
C GLY A 30 11.15 17.58 2.50
N SER A 31 10.79 18.08 1.31
CA SER A 31 9.62 18.95 1.10
C SER A 31 8.29 18.30 1.58
N PRO A 32 7.32 19.08 2.10
CA PRO A 32 6.01 18.57 2.57
C PRO A 32 5.22 17.75 1.54
N ARG A 33 5.51 17.89 0.25
CA ARG A 33 4.95 17.01 -0.80
C ARG A 33 5.16 15.52 -0.53
N HIS A 34 6.30 15.16 0.06
CA HIS A 34 6.65 13.76 0.33
C HIS A 34 5.77 13.17 1.44
N LEU A 35 5.31 14.00 2.37
CA LEU A 35 4.37 13.57 3.41
C LEU A 35 2.97 13.31 2.84
N ILE A 36 2.49 14.18 1.95
CA ILE A 36 1.18 14.01 1.29
C ILE A 36 1.18 12.77 0.40
N LEU A 37 2.17 12.65 -0.49
CA LEU A 37 2.32 11.51 -1.40
C LEU A 37 2.53 10.20 -0.63
N GLY A 38 3.38 10.23 0.40
CA GLY A 38 3.68 9.06 1.22
C GLY A 38 2.47 8.59 2.02
N GLY A 39 1.74 9.52 2.65
CA GLY A 39 0.51 9.21 3.37
C GLY A 39 -0.58 8.65 2.44
N PHE A 40 -0.76 9.26 1.27
CA PHE A 40 -1.70 8.77 0.26
C PHE A 40 -1.35 7.34 -0.20
N ALA A 41 -0.09 7.09 -0.56
CA ALA A 41 0.37 5.78 -1.01
C ALA A 41 0.19 4.71 0.08
N CYS A 42 0.46 5.05 1.33
CA CYS A 42 0.21 4.16 2.46
C CYS A 42 -1.28 3.84 2.63
N ALA A 43 -2.16 4.84 2.58
CA ALA A 43 -3.61 4.64 2.69
C ALA A 43 -4.15 3.72 1.58
N VAL A 44 -3.70 3.94 0.34
CA VAL A 44 -4.05 3.09 -0.81
C VAL A 44 -3.53 1.66 -0.61
N GLY A 45 -2.27 1.49 -0.21
CA GLY A 45 -1.67 0.18 0.02
C GLY A 45 -2.41 -0.63 1.09
N VAL A 46 -2.77 0.00 2.23
CA VAL A 46 -3.55 -0.64 3.30
C VAL A 46 -4.96 -0.99 2.83
N SER A 47 -5.62 -0.09 2.09
CA SER A 47 -6.96 -0.33 1.55
C SER A 47 -6.99 -1.55 0.61
N VAL A 48 -6.10 -1.59 -0.38
CA VAL A 48 -6.02 -2.72 -1.32
C VAL A 48 -5.63 -4.01 -0.60
N GLY A 49 -4.63 -3.97 0.28
CA GLY A 49 -4.18 -5.12 1.05
C GLY A 49 -5.30 -5.73 1.90
N SER A 50 -6.00 -4.90 2.67
CA SER A 50 -7.13 -5.33 3.50
C SER A 50 -8.30 -5.89 2.68
N ALA A 51 -8.62 -5.30 1.53
CA ALA A 51 -9.63 -5.82 0.62
C ALA A 51 -9.27 -7.21 0.08
N VAL A 52 -8.02 -7.45 -0.29
CA VAL A 52 -7.56 -8.77 -0.74
C VAL A 52 -7.62 -9.79 0.40
N VAL A 53 -7.16 -9.42 1.60
CA VAL A 53 -7.23 -10.28 2.79
C VAL A 53 -8.68 -10.65 3.11
N ALA A 54 -9.59 -9.68 3.12
CA ALA A 54 -11.02 -9.91 3.34
C ALA A 54 -11.62 -10.83 2.26
N ALA A 55 -11.26 -10.65 0.99
CA ALA A 55 -11.72 -11.50 -0.10
C ALA A 55 -11.19 -12.94 0.02
N VAL A 56 -9.95 -13.12 0.49
CA VAL A 56 -9.38 -14.46 0.74
C VAL A 56 -10.08 -15.14 1.92
N LEU A 57 -10.30 -14.42 3.02
CA LEU A 57 -11.00 -14.93 4.20
C LEU A 57 -12.46 -15.30 3.87
N ARG A 58 -13.16 -14.47 3.09
CA ARG A 58 -14.53 -14.76 2.65
C ARG A 58 -14.60 -15.98 1.74
N SER A 59 -13.60 -16.18 0.88
CA SER A 59 -13.53 -17.33 -0.02
C SER A 59 -13.18 -18.65 0.68
N ARG A 60 -12.76 -18.60 1.95
CA ARG A 60 -12.45 -19.76 2.80
C ARG A 60 -13.62 -20.18 3.70
N ARG A 61 -14.64 -19.33 3.86
CA ARG A 61 -15.91 -19.66 4.51
C ARG A 61 -16.86 -20.28 3.50
#